data_AF-A0A841DJQ8-F1
#
_entry.id   AF-A0A841DJQ8-F1
#
_cell.length_a   1.000
_cell.length_b   1.000
_cell.length_c   1.000
_cell.angle_alpha   90.00
_cell.angle_beta   90.00
_cell.angle_gamma   90.00
#
_symmetry.space_group_name_H-M   'P 1'
#
loop_
_entity.id
_entity.type
_entity.pdbx_description
1 polymer ?
#
loop_
_entity_poly.entity_id
_entity_poly.type
_entity_poly.pdbx_seq_one_letter_code
_entity_poly.pdbx_strand_id
1 'polypeptide(L)'
;MPYFDPPGWEPDRGLDVAIGLLGWECERTEGGARDDALERLRRACEAGPVVVGPIEMGLFTHQPWSRGVADGTDHWVVVLEVTDEVVVMHDPEGYPYVTLPISQFMTAWSAEKVAVAGPYVMRSNFRKLRDVRVEDAVRESLPYAVEWLSKDSAAAVHRISAMLAGGIDEGMREHLAGFAVRLGARRLDDAATWLAVVGEPAAAEIARQQAMILGRLQFPIVQREFTRAAEIMTELAPGYERLHDALK
;
A
#
# COMPACT_ATOMS: atom_id res chain seq x y z
N MET A 1 9.97 -2.83 -3.35
CA MET A 1 10.10 -2.54 -4.79
C MET A 1 9.91 -1.04 -4.99
N PRO A 2 10.92 -0.30 -5.44
CA PRO A 2 11.11 1.16 -5.23
C PRO A 2 10.09 2.08 -5.92
N TYR A 3 9.23 1.54 -6.80
CA TYR A 3 8.30 2.30 -7.64
C TYR A 3 6.86 2.29 -7.10
N PHE A 4 6.62 1.53 -6.02
CA PHE A 4 5.42 1.62 -5.18
C PHE A 4 5.75 1.98 -3.75
N ASP A 5 6.86 1.42 -3.27
CA ASP A 5 7.30 1.54 -1.90
C ASP A 5 8.82 1.74 -1.87
N PRO A 6 9.32 2.81 -1.24
CA PRO A 6 10.75 3.07 -1.13
C PRO A 6 11.45 1.87 -0.45
N PRO A 7 12.74 1.59 -0.71
CA PRO A 7 13.45 0.52 -0.04
C PRO A 7 13.28 0.57 1.49
N GLY A 8 12.87 -0.53 2.13
CA GLY A 8 12.59 -0.56 3.58
C GLY A 8 11.40 0.30 4.02
N TRP A 9 10.43 0.52 3.13
CA TRP A 9 9.08 0.96 3.49
C TRP A 9 8.39 -0.11 4.33
N GLU A 10 7.62 0.35 5.32
CA GLU A 10 6.72 -0.47 6.12
C GLU A 10 5.35 0.22 6.11
N PRO A 11 4.28 -0.44 5.60
CA PRO A 11 2.96 0.18 5.51
C PRO A 11 2.40 0.66 6.85
N ASP A 12 2.67 -0.08 7.91
CA ASP A 12 2.21 0.22 9.28
C ASP A 12 2.80 1.55 9.79
N ARG A 13 4.07 1.84 9.51
CA ARG A 13 4.68 3.16 9.79
C ARG A 13 3.99 4.28 9.02
N GLY A 14 3.64 4.04 7.75
CA GLY A 14 2.91 5.01 6.93
C GLY A 14 1.53 5.34 7.52
N LEU A 15 0.79 4.31 7.96
CA LEU A 15 -0.51 4.47 8.62
C LEU A 15 -0.39 5.26 9.92
N ASP A 16 0.57 4.91 10.80
CA ASP A 16 0.73 5.55 12.10
C ASP A 16 1.09 7.04 11.96
N VAL A 17 1.98 7.37 11.01
CA VAL A 17 2.32 8.77 10.69
C VAL A 17 1.08 9.51 10.17
N ALA A 18 0.35 8.93 9.21
CA ALA A 18 -0.82 9.59 8.61
C ALA A 18 -1.93 9.87 9.64
N ILE A 19 -2.19 8.93 10.55
CA ILE A 19 -3.18 9.08 11.63
C ILE A 19 -2.83 10.30 12.51
N GLY A 20 -1.58 10.41 12.95
CA GLY A 20 -1.12 11.53 13.78
C GLY A 20 -1.13 12.88 13.05
N LEU A 21 -0.69 12.90 11.79
CA LEU A 21 -0.69 14.10 10.95
C LEU A 21 -2.11 14.62 10.71
N LEU A 22 -3.09 13.73 10.54
CA LEU A 22 -4.50 14.10 10.39
C LEU A 22 -5.17 14.51 11.70
N GLY A 23 -4.44 14.50 12.83
CA GLY A 23 -4.94 14.91 14.14
C GLY A 23 -5.74 13.84 14.87
N TRP A 24 -5.51 12.58 14.53
CA TRP A 24 -6.16 11.43 15.16
C TRP A 24 -5.17 10.64 16.02
N GLU A 25 -5.72 9.85 16.92
CA GLU A 25 -5.05 8.75 17.61
C GLU A 25 -5.86 7.46 17.41
N CYS A 26 -5.22 6.32 17.60
CA CYS A 26 -5.88 5.02 17.66
C CYS A 26 -5.14 4.08 18.62
N GLU A 27 -5.83 3.06 19.08
CA GLU A 27 -5.23 1.95 19.80
C GLU A 27 -4.73 0.89 18.81
N ARG A 28 -3.42 0.64 18.80
CA ARG A 28 -2.80 -0.46 18.04
C ARG A 28 -2.53 -1.64 18.95
N THR A 29 -3.02 -2.81 18.58
CA THR A 29 -2.74 -4.09 19.27
C THR A 29 -2.29 -5.14 18.27
N GLU A 30 -1.55 -6.15 18.75
CA GLU A 30 -1.04 -7.24 17.94
C GLU A 30 -0.88 -8.52 18.77
N GLY A 31 -0.78 -9.66 18.10
CA GLY A 31 -0.52 -10.96 18.70
C GLY A 31 -1.66 -11.52 19.56
N GLY A 32 -1.28 -12.41 20.48
CA GLY A 32 -2.19 -13.20 21.30
C GLY A 32 -2.57 -14.54 20.67
N ALA A 33 -3.25 -15.38 21.46
CA ALA A 33 -3.85 -16.60 20.93
C ALA A 33 -5.00 -16.26 19.98
N ARG A 34 -5.31 -17.19 19.05
CA ARG A 34 -6.35 -17.01 18.04
C ARG A 34 -7.69 -16.58 18.64
N ASP A 35 -8.13 -17.24 19.70
CA ASP A 35 -9.44 -16.96 20.31
C ASP A 35 -9.45 -15.61 21.03
N ASP A 36 -8.35 -15.26 21.73
CA ASP A 36 -8.19 -13.96 22.37
C ASP A 36 -8.18 -12.81 21.34
N ALA A 37 -7.54 -13.02 20.19
CA ALA A 37 -7.52 -12.06 19.09
C ALA A 37 -8.90 -11.87 18.45
N LEU A 38 -9.66 -12.95 18.28
CA LEU A 38 -11.04 -12.89 17.78
C LEU A 38 -11.96 -12.15 18.76
N GLU A 39 -11.84 -12.43 20.06
CA GLU A 39 -12.61 -11.73 21.09
C GLU A 39 -12.25 -10.25 21.15
N ARG A 40 -10.96 -9.91 21.05
CA ARG A 40 -10.49 -8.52 20.95
C ARG A 40 -11.09 -7.80 19.75
N LEU A 41 -11.11 -8.44 18.57
CA LEU A 41 -11.70 -7.87 17.36
C LEU A 41 -13.20 -7.63 17.53
N ARG A 42 -13.94 -8.61 18.08
CA ARG A 42 -15.39 -8.47 18.36
C ARG A 42 -15.68 -7.26 19.24
N ARG A 43 -15.00 -7.16 20.38
CA ARG A 43 -15.16 -6.05 21.33
C ARG A 43 -14.85 -4.70 20.69
N ALA A 44 -13.81 -4.63 19.85
CA ALA A 44 -13.47 -3.39 19.15
C ALA A 44 -14.53 -3.00 18.11
N CYS A 45 -15.11 -3.97 17.39
CA CYS A 45 -16.18 -3.72 16.41
C CYS A 45 -17.47 -3.20 17.06
N GLU A 46 -17.73 -3.54 18.33
CA GLU A 46 -18.85 -2.95 19.09
C GLU A 46 -18.69 -1.44 19.29
N ALA A 47 -17.46 -0.93 19.34
CA ALA A 47 -17.15 0.49 19.48
C ALA A 47 -17.06 1.24 18.15
N GLY A 48 -16.79 0.52 17.04
CA GLY A 48 -16.74 1.08 15.69
C GLY A 48 -15.84 0.31 14.74
N PRO A 49 -15.64 0.81 13.51
CA PRO A 49 -14.81 0.14 12.50
C PRO A 49 -13.36 -0.07 12.97
N VAL A 50 -12.80 -1.22 12.62
CA VAL A 50 -11.44 -1.65 13.00
C VAL A 50 -10.60 -1.81 11.74
N VAL A 51 -9.46 -1.13 11.68
CA VAL A 51 -8.48 -1.39 10.61
C VAL A 51 -7.69 -2.62 10.98
N VAL A 52 -7.73 -3.65 10.14
CA VAL A 52 -7.07 -4.93 10.37
C VAL A 52 -6.03 -5.16 9.30
N GLY A 53 -4.81 -5.48 9.73
CA GLY A 53 -3.72 -5.85 8.84
C GLY A 53 -2.35 -5.68 9.47
N PRO A 54 -1.32 -6.34 8.93
CA PRO A 54 -1.38 -7.09 7.68
C PRO A 54 -2.17 -8.40 7.81
N ILE A 55 -2.81 -8.78 6.70
CA ILE A 55 -3.42 -10.09 6.49
C ILE A 55 -2.81 -10.72 5.24
N GLU A 56 -2.86 -12.05 5.16
CA GLU A 56 -2.42 -12.80 3.99
C GLU A 56 -3.50 -12.75 2.88
N MET A 57 -3.29 -11.91 1.86
CA MET A 57 -4.24 -11.69 0.78
C MET A 57 -4.45 -12.95 -0.08
N GLY A 58 -3.44 -13.79 -0.23
CA GLY A 58 -3.55 -15.05 -0.97
C GLY A 58 -4.64 -16.00 -0.43
N LEU A 59 -5.09 -15.80 0.82
CA LEU A 59 -6.15 -16.56 1.48
C LEU A 59 -7.55 -15.92 1.36
N PHE A 60 -7.69 -14.76 0.72
CA PHE A 60 -8.97 -14.05 0.56
C PHE A 60 -9.80 -14.58 -0.60
N THR A 61 -10.55 -15.66 -0.38
CA THR A 61 -11.31 -16.35 -1.44
C THR A 61 -12.54 -15.59 -1.95
N HIS A 62 -12.89 -14.43 -1.38
CA HIS A 62 -13.87 -13.55 -2.01
C HIS A 62 -13.32 -12.84 -3.25
N GLN A 63 -11.99 -12.70 -3.36
CA GLN A 63 -11.35 -12.15 -4.54
C GLN A 63 -11.34 -13.21 -5.65
N PRO A 64 -11.90 -12.96 -6.85
CA PRO A 64 -12.04 -13.97 -7.91
C PRO A 64 -10.72 -14.58 -8.41
N TRP A 65 -9.61 -13.87 -8.24
CA TRP A 65 -8.27 -14.33 -8.63
C TRP A 65 -7.50 -15.00 -7.47
N SER A 66 -8.03 -14.98 -6.25
CA SER A 66 -7.40 -15.64 -5.12
C SER A 66 -7.34 -17.14 -5.35
N ARG A 67 -6.16 -17.71 -5.12
CA ARG A 67 -5.93 -19.17 -5.20
C ARG A 67 -6.25 -19.88 -3.88
N GLY A 68 -6.58 -19.13 -2.82
CA GLY A 68 -6.80 -19.68 -1.48
C GLY A 68 -5.53 -20.26 -0.85
N VAL A 69 -4.35 -19.77 -1.23
CA VAL A 69 -3.05 -20.22 -0.70
C VAL A 69 -2.23 -19.03 -0.26
N ALA A 70 -1.56 -19.16 0.88
CA ALA A 70 -0.69 -18.12 1.41
C ALA A 70 0.56 -17.95 0.52
N ASP A 71 0.79 -16.75 0.01
CA ASP A 71 1.91 -16.38 -0.86
C ASP A 71 2.76 -15.22 -0.31
N GLY A 72 2.42 -14.72 0.88
CA GLY A 72 3.14 -13.64 1.57
C GLY A 72 2.70 -12.25 1.14
N THR A 73 1.65 -12.13 0.31
CA THR A 73 1.11 -10.85 -0.10
C THR A 73 0.32 -10.23 1.06
N ASP A 74 0.76 -9.07 1.51
CA ASP A 74 0.16 -8.31 2.59
C ASP A 74 -1.07 -7.53 2.12
N HIS A 75 -2.04 -7.36 3.01
CA HIS A 75 -3.21 -6.54 2.77
C HIS A 75 -3.82 -5.97 4.06
N TRP A 76 -4.58 -4.89 3.93
CA TRP A 76 -5.31 -4.25 5.03
C TRP A 76 -6.77 -4.06 4.66
N VAL A 77 -7.65 -4.29 5.62
CA VAL A 77 -9.11 -4.15 5.48
C VAL A 77 -9.68 -3.34 6.63
N VAL A 78 -10.90 -2.84 6.46
CA VAL A 78 -11.69 -2.26 7.56
C VAL A 78 -12.78 -3.25 7.95
N VAL A 79 -12.64 -3.90 9.10
CA VAL A 79 -13.69 -4.75 9.66
C VAL A 79 -14.77 -3.88 10.29
N LEU A 80 -16.03 -4.21 9.98
CA LEU A 80 -17.21 -3.48 10.44
C LEU A 80 -17.98 -4.28 11.49
N GLU A 81 -18.02 -5.60 11.33
CA GLU A 81 -18.80 -6.50 12.17
C GLU A 81 -18.15 -7.88 12.19
N VAL A 82 -18.20 -8.53 13.35
CA VAL A 82 -17.87 -9.95 13.49
C VAL A 82 -19.09 -10.65 14.07
N THR A 83 -19.80 -11.39 13.22
CA THR A 83 -20.98 -12.17 13.60
C THR A 83 -20.57 -13.49 14.30
N ASP A 84 -21.51 -14.43 14.41
CA ASP A 84 -21.21 -15.79 14.86
C ASP A 84 -20.51 -16.63 13.77
N GLU A 85 -20.68 -16.29 12.50
CA GLU A 85 -20.21 -17.12 11.37
C GLU A 85 -19.16 -16.42 10.49
N VAL A 86 -19.34 -15.12 10.25
CA VAL A 86 -18.56 -14.34 9.28
C VAL A 86 -18.04 -13.04 9.85
N VAL A 87 -16.95 -12.57 9.26
CA VAL A 87 -16.43 -11.20 9.40
C VAL A 87 -16.94 -10.38 8.21
N VAL A 88 -17.57 -9.23 8.48
CA VAL A 88 -18.01 -8.25 7.48
C VAL A 88 -16.96 -7.14 7.41
N MET A 89 -16.46 -6.85 6.21
CA MET A 89 -15.37 -5.89 6.03
C MET A 89 -15.48 -5.08 4.73
N HIS A 90 -14.84 -3.92 4.71
CA HIS A 90 -14.44 -3.24 3.49
C HIS A 90 -13.04 -3.68 3.09
N ASP A 91 -12.94 -4.28 1.91
CA ASP A 91 -11.67 -4.54 1.25
C ASP A 91 -11.41 -3.41 0.23
N PRO A 92 -10.30 -2.65 0.38
CA PRO A 92 -9.97 -1.53 -0.50
C PRO A 92 -9.65 -1.95 -1.95
N GLU A 93 -9.51 -3.24 -2.26
CA GLU A 93 -9.47 -3.76 -3.65
C GLU A 93 -10.83 -3.67 -4.38
N GLY A 94 -11.82 -3.01 -3.78
CA GLY A 94 -13.11 -2.72 -4.41
C GLY A 94 -14.23 -3.66 -3.98
N TYR A 95 -14.11 -4.31 -2.81
CA TYR A 95 -15.14 -5.18 -2.25
C TYR A 95 -15.70 -4.59 -0.94
N PRO A 96 -16.67 -3.65 -1.03
CA PRO A 96 -17.31 -3.12 0.16
C PRO A 96 -18.28 -4.13 0.79
N TYR A 97 -18.33 -4.21 2.11
CA TYR A 97 -19.22 -5.09 2.88
C TYR A 97 -19.10 -6.58 2.51
N VAL A 98 -17.90 -7.00 2.10
CA VAL A 98 -17.63 -8.40 1.78
C VAL A 98 -17.55 -9.22 3.05
N THR A 99 -17.92 -10.50 2.96
CA THR A 99 -17.92 -11.42 4.09
C THR A 99 -16.92 -12.53 3.89
N LEU A 100 -16.22 -12.91 4.96
CA LEU A 100 -15.36 -14.10 4.99
C LEU A 100 -15.71 -14.95 6.22
N PRO A 101 -15.77 -16.29 6.12
CA PRO A 101 -15.93 -17.14 7.30
C PRO A 101 -14.87 -16.83 8.36
N ILE A 102 -15.26 -16.76 9.63
CA ILE A 102 -14.34 -16.39 10.74
C ILE A 102 -13.09 -17.27 10.73
N SER A 103 -13.26 -18.57 10.49
CA SER A 103 -12.15 -19.51 10.48
C SER A 103 -11.10 -19.15 9.42
N GLN A 104 -11.55 -18.72 8.25
CA GLN A 104 -10.69 -18.32 7.15
C GLN A 104 -10.08 -16.94 7.38
N PHE A 105 -10.86 -15.97 7.87
CA PHE A 105 -10.36 -14.65 8.22
C PHE A 105 -9.25 -14.71 9.25
N MET A 106 -9.45 -15.46 10.33
CA MET A 106 -8.44 -15.62 11.38
C MET A 106 -7.17 -16.32 10.89
N THR A 107 -7.28 -17.22 9.91
CA THR A 107 -6.10 -17.86 9.29
C THR A 107 -5.37 -16.88 8.37
N ALA A 108 -6.07 -16.00 7.66
CA ALA A 108 -5.42 -14.93 6.89
C ALA A 108 -4.75 -13.90 7.79
N TRP A 109 -5.41 -13.53 8.90
CA TRP A 109 -4.95 -12.50 9.82
C TRP A 109 -3.83 -12.95 10.77
N SER A 110 -3.54 -14.26 10.86
CA SER A 110 -2.30 -14.71 11.51
C SER A 110 -1.05 -14.30 10.72
N ALA A 111 -1.21 -13.99 9.42
CA ALA A 111 -0.19 -13.36 8.58
C ALA A 111 1.18 -14.08 8.59
N GLU A 112 1.18 -15.41 8.74
CA GLU A 112 2.40 -16.20 9.01
C GLU A 112 3.51 -16.05 7.96
N LYS A 113 3.15 -15.77 6.70
CA LYS A 113 4.10 -15.57 5.59
C LYS A 113 4.35 -14.10 5.24
N VAL A 114 3.62 -13.17 5.87
CA VAL A 114 3.77 -11.75 5.61
C VAL A 114 4.95 -11.20 6.41
N ALA A 115 5.89 -10.56 5.73
CA ALA A 115 7.16 -10.17 6.33
C ALA A 115 7.11 -8.86 7.14
N VAL A 116 6.04 -8.07 7.03
CA VAL A 116 6.04 -6.66 7.44
C VAL A 116 5.45 -6.37 8.82
N ALA A 117 4.78 -7.33 9.48
CA ALA A 117 4.35 -7.18 10.87
C ALA A 117 4.06 -8.53 11.55
N GLY A 118 3.69 -8.48 12.84
CA GLY A 118 3.28 -9.65 13.61
C GLY A 118 1.84 -10.13 13.31
N PRO A 119 1.43 -11.27 13.89
CA PRO A 119 0.07 -11.80 13.73
C PRO A 119 -0.95 -10.88 14.40
N TYR A 120 -2.20 -10.92 13.92
CA TYR A 120 -3.36 -10.32 14.59
C TYR A 120 -3.24 -8.80 14.89
N VAL A 121 -2.57 -8.06 14.02
CA VAL A 121 -2.43 -6.60 14.13
C VAL A 121 -3.77 -5.91 13.80
N MET A 122 -4.22 -5.01 14.67
CA MET A 122 -5.39 -4.16 14.44
C MET A 122 -5.22 -2.78 15.04
N ARG A 123 -5.90 -1.80 14.45
CA ARG A 123 -6.08 -0.45 14.95
C ARG A 123 -7.56 -0.18 15.17
N SER A 124 -7.90 0.27 16.37
CA SER A 124 -9.28 0.54 16.78
C SER A 124 -9.37 1.82 17.61
N ASN A 125 -10.57 2.18 18.08
CA ASN A 125 -10.77 3.33 18.98
C ASN A 125 -10.22 4.65 18.40
N PHE A 126 -10.42 4.87 17.09
CA PHE A 126 -9.99 6.09 16.43
C PHE A 126 -10.65 7.31 17.07
N ARG A 127 -9.84 8.24 17.56
CA ARG A 127 -10.32 9.45 18.22
C ARG A 127 -9.66 10.67 17.60
N LYS A 128 -10.48 11.66 17.27
CA LYS A 128 -9.99 12.95 16.78
C LYS A 128 -9.52 13.79 17.97
N LEU A 129 -8.25 14.14 17.97
CA LEU A 129 -7.63 15.01 18.99
C LEU A 129 -7.68 16.48 18.61
N ARG A 130 -7.58 16.78 17.31
CA ARG A 130 -7.58 18.13 16.76
C ARG A 130 -8.14 18.16 15.35
N ASP A 131 -8.69 19.31 14.96
CA ASP A 131 -9.02 19.59 13.57
C ASP A 131 -7.75 20.01 12.81
N VAL A 132 -7.38 19.23 11.80
CA VAL A 132 -6.25 19.52 10.91
C VAL A 132 -6.79 19.68 9.50
N ARG A 133 -6.35 20.73 8.80
CA ARG A 133 -6.62 20.87 7.37
C ARG A 133 -5.78 19.85 6.63
N VAL A 134 -6.35 19.18 5.63
CA VAL A 134 -5.63 18.13 4.90
C VAL A 134 -4.36 18.70 4.25
N GLU A 135 -4.40 19.93 3.78
CA GLU A 135 -3.25 20.63 3.21
C GLU A 135 -2.10 20.78 4.22
N ASP A 136 -2.42 21.02 5.50
CA ASP A 136 -1.40 21.15 6.56
C ASP A 136 -0.81 19.78 6.89
N ALA A 137 -1.65 18.73 6.99
CA ALA A 137 -1.18 17.36 7.16
C ALA A 137 -0.28 16.90 6.00
N VAL A 138 -0.61 17.26 4.76
CA VAL A 138 0.22 16.97 3.58
C VAL A 138 1.56 17.72 3.67
N ARG A 139 1.57 19.01 4.03
CA ARG A 139 2.85 19.76 4.22
C ARG A 139 3.72 19.13 5.29
N GLU A 140 3.12 18.78 6.43
CA GLU A 140 3.83 18.12 7.54
C GLU A 140 4.31 16.70 7.16
N SER A 141 3.74 16.08 6.13
CA SER A 141 4.19 14.77 5.63
C SER A 141 5.44 14.85 4.73
N LEU A 142 5.74 16.00 4.14
CA LEU A 142 6.81 16.14 3.13
C LEU A 142 8.21 15.73 3.65
N PRO A 143 8.62 16.04 4.90
CA PRO A 143 9.91 15.57 5.41
C PRO A 143 10.05 14.04 5.41
N TYR A 144 8.97 13.30 5.67
CA TYR A 144 8.97 11.83 5.58
C TYR A 144 9.12 11.37 4.13
N ALA A 145 8.45 12.05 3.19
CA ALA A 145 8.61 11.78 1.76
C ALA A 145 10.06 11.99 1.29
N VAL A 146 10.73 13.05 1.76
CA VAL A 146 12.15 13.32 1.46
C VAL A 146 13.05 12.23 2.05
N GLU A 147 12.86 11.83 3.32
CA GLU A 147 13.60 10.72 3.96
C GLU A 147 13.48 9.42 3.16
N TRP A 148 12.30 9.15 2.61
CA TRP A 148 12.04 7.96 1.82
C TRP A 148 12.63 8.04 0.40
N LEU A 149 12.54 9.19 -0.23
CA LEU A 149 13.13 9.43 -1.55
C LEU A 149 14.66 9.43 -1.52
N SER A 150 15.28 9.79 -0.39
CA SER A 150 16.74 9.76 -0.24
C SER A 150 17.33 8.34 -0.24
N LYS A 151 16.49 7.32 -0.21
CA LYS A 151 16.91 5.92 -0.37
C LYS A 151 17.20 5.62 -1.85
N ASP A 152 17.89 4.53 -2.12
CA ASP A 152 18.41 4.15 -3.44
C ASP A 152 17.32 3.71 -4.45
N SER A 153 16.33 4.58 -4.68
CA SER A 153 15.15 4.36 -5.53
C SER A 153 15.55 4.33 -7.00
N ALA A 154 16.48 5.20 -7.42
CA ALA A 154 17.00 5.24 -8.79
C ALA A 154 17.74 3.93 -9.16
N ALA A 155 18.66 3.43 -8.34
CA ALA A 155 19.32 2.16 -8.67
C ALA A 155 18.34 0.98 -8.64
N ALA A 156 17.33 1.05 -7.78
CA ALA A 156 16.31 0.02 -7.72
C ALA A 156 15.44 0.00 -9.01
N VAL A 157 15.16 1.16 -9.63
CA VAL A 157 14.56 1.23 -10.98
C VAL A 157 15.50 0.64 -12.04
N HIS A 158 16.80 0.96 -11.98
CA HIS A 158 17.78 0.40 -12.91
C HIS A 158 17.86 -1.13 -12.83
N ARG A 159 17.80 -1.71 -11.61
CA ARG A 159 17.76 -3.17 -11.43
C ARG A 159 16.57 -3.80 -12.14
N ILE A 160 15.39 -3.19 -12.04
CA ILE A 160 14.17 -3.70 -12.66
C ILE A 160 14.19 -3.52 -14.18
N SER A 161 14.71 -2.39 -14.66
CA SER A 161 14.96 -2.19 -16.08
C SER A 161 15.86 -3.29 -16.66
N ALA A 162 16.93 -3.66 -15.95
CA ALA A 162 17.80 -4.76 -16.35
C ALA A 162 17.08 -6.12 -16.34
N MET A 163 16.22 -6.38 -15.35
CA MET A 163 15.38 -7.59 -15.31
C MET A 163 14.43 -7.66 -16.49
N LEU A 164 13.75 -6.55 -16.82
CA LEU A 164 12.87 -6.46 -17.99
C LEU A 164 13.64 -6.72 -19.30
N ALA A 165 14.82 -6.12 -19.46
CA ALA A 165 15.66 -6.35 -20.63
C ALA A 165 16.11 -7.81 -20.77
N GLY A 166 16.32 -8.51 -19.65
CA GLY A 166 16.63 -9.94 -19.62
C GLY A 166 15.43 -10.88 -19.81
N GLY A 167 14.21 -10.32 -19.82
CA GLY A 167 12.96 -11.08 -19.73
C GLY A 167 12.62 -11.42 -18.28
N ILE A 168 11.34 -11.27 -17.92
CA ILE A 168 10.81 -11.59 -16.60
C ILE A 168 9.92 -12.84 -16.66
N ASP A 169 9.79 -13.53 -15.53
CA ASP A 169 8.85 -14.63 -15.40
C ASP A 169 7.39 -14.15 -15.35
N GLU A 170 6.45 -15.11 -15.39
CA GLU A 170 5.03 -14.83 -15.41
C GLU A 170 4.55 -14.16 -14.12
N GLY A 171 5.08 -14.56 -12.96
CA GLY A 171 4.67 -14.00 -11.67
C GLY A 171 5.04 -12.53 -11.55
N MET A 172 6.26 -12.16 -11.95
CA MET A 172 6.69 -10.76 -11.99
C MET A 172 5.86 -9.96 -13.01
N ARG A 173 5.55 -10.54 -14.18
CA ARG A 173 4.70 -9.89 -15.19
C ARG A 173 3.30 -9.64 -14.66
N GLU A 174 2.68 -10.65 -14.04
CA GLU A 174 1.34 -10.56 -13.43
C GLU A 174 1.31 -9.50 -12.34
N HIS A 175 2.32 -9.48 -11.46
CA HIS A 175 2.44 -8.46 -10.43
C HIS A 175 2.54 -7.06 -11.03
N LEU A 176 3.47 -6.84 -11.98
CA LEU A 176 3.65 -5.57 -12.70
C LEU A 176 2.37 -5.09 -13.38
N ALA A 177 1.69 -5.97 -14.12
CA ALA A 177 0.51 -5.63 -14.90
C ALA A 177 -0.75 -5.46 -14.05
N GLY A 178 -0.94 -6.32 -13.05
CA GLY A 178 -2.18 -6.43 -12.28
C GLY A 178 -2.28 -5.45 -11.13
N PHE A 179 -1.14 -5.12 -10.50
CA PHE A 179 -1.10 -4.35 -9.27
C PHE A 179 -0.20 -3.13 -9.42
N ALA A 180 1.06 -3.41 -9.70
CA ALA A 180 2.15 -2.49 -9.57
C ALA A 180 1.96 -1.25 -10.46
N VAL A 181 2.10 -1.37 -11.78
CA VAL A 181 2.13 -0.23 -12.71
C VAL A 181 0.97 0.75 -12.51
N ARG A 182 -0.27 0.25 -12.42
CA ARG A 182 -1.46 1.07 -12.23
C ARG A 182 -1.48 1.79 -10.88
N LEU A 183 -1.06 1.11 -9.80
CA LEU A 183 -1.06 1.68 -8.47
C LEU A 183 -0.01 2.79 -8.34
N GLY A 184 1.22 2.55 -8.83
CA GLY A 184 2.28 3.56 -8.80
C GLY A 184 1.94 4.79 -9.63
N ALA A 185 1.38 4.59 -10.83
CA ALA A 185 0.92 5.69 -11.66
C ALA A 185 -0.17 6.52 -10.95
N ARG A 186 -1.15 5.86 -10.33
CA ARG A 186 -2.22 6.54 -9.59
C ARG A 186 -1.70 7.30 -8.37
N ARG A 187 -0.86 6.66 -7.54
CA ARG A 187 -0.29 7.28 -6.34
C ARG A 187 0.53 8.53 -6.67
N LEU A 188 1.32 8.49 -7.74
CA LEU A 188 2.09 9.65 -8.19
C LEU A 188 1.21 10.78 -8.73
N ASP A 189 0.12 10.45 -9.43
CA ASP A 189 -0.82 11.45 -9.94
C ASP A 189 -1.62 12.12 -8.80
N ASP A 190 -2.04 11.34 -7.80
CA ASP A 190 -2.64 11.86 -6.57
C ASP A 190 -1.63 12.72 -5.80
N ALA A 191 -0.38 12.27 -5.68
CA ALA A 191 0.69 13.05 -5.05
C ALA A 191 0.96 14.37 -5.81
N ALA A 192 0.99 14.36 -7.15
CA ALA A 192 1.15 15.56 -7.95
C ALA A 192 0.04 16.58 -7.69
N THR A 193 -1.21 16.10 -7.59
CA THR A 193 -2.36 16.95 -7.24
C THR A 193 -2.16 17.61 -5.87
N TRP A 194 -1.81 16.83 -4.85
CA TRP A 194 -1.62 17.34 -3.50
C TRP A 194 -0.41 18.27 -3.36
N LEU A 195 0.70 17.96 -4.02
CA LEU A 195 1.89 18.82 -4.08
C LEU A 195 1.55 20.20 -4.66
N ALA A 196 0.78 20.24 -5.74
CA ALA A 196 0.32 21.50 -6.33
C ALA A 196 -0.56 22.30 -5.34
N VAL A 197 -1.46 21.62 -4.63
CA VAL A 197 -2.35 22.23 -3.62
C VAL A 197 -1.56 22.83 -2.45
N VAL A 198 -0.49 22.18 -2.00
CA VAL A 198 0.28 22.66 -0.84
C VAL A 198 1.34 23.70 -1.15
N GLY A 199 1.56 24.01 -2.43
CA GLY A 199 2.48 25.05 -2.88
C GLY A 199 3.81 24.53 -3.45
N GLU A 200 3.86 23.27 -3.89
CA GLU A 200 5.05 22.60 -4.44
C GLU A 200 4.91 22.33 -5.95
N PRO A 201 4.79 23.35 -6.82
CA PRO A 201 4.46 23.16 -8.24
C PRO A 201 5.56 22.45 -9.02
N ALA A 202 6.84 22.63 -8.66
CA ALA A 202 7.96 21.94 -9.31
C ALA A 202 7.93 20.43 -9.01
N ALA A 203 7.76 20.07 -7.73
CA ALA A 203 7.63 18.67 -7.31
C ALA A 203 6.36 18.03 -7.91
N ALA A 204 5.24 18.76 -7.96
CA ALA A 204 4.00 18.31 -8.59
C ALA A 204 4.20 17.95 -10.08
N GLU A 205 4.91 18.80 -10.83
CA GLU A 205 5.21 18.55 -12.23
C GLU A 205 6.04 17.28 -12.42
N ILE A 206 7.06 17.10 -11.59
CA ILE A 206 7.95 15.92 -11.65
C ILE A 206 7.16 14.64 -11.32
N ALA A 207 6.36 14.66 -10.26
CA ALA A 207 5.52 13.51 -9.88
C ALA A 207 4.53 13.14 -10.99
N ARG A 208 3.91 14.13 -11.64
CA ARG A 208 3.01 13.93 -12.79
C ARG A 208 3.74 13.33 -13.99
N GLN A 209 4.97 13.76 -14.27
CA GLN A 209 5.80 13.15 -15.31
C GLN A 209 6.12 11.69 -15.00
N GLN A 210 6.49 11.38 -13.75
CA GLN A 210 6.72 10.00 -13.32
C GLN A 210 5.45 9.14 -13.44
N ALA A 211 4.28 9.68 -13.08
CA ALA A 211 2.98 9.01 -13.24
C ALA A 211 2.70 8.65 -14.71
N MET A 212 2.94 9.58 -15.63
CA MET A 212 2.77 9.34 -17.08
C MET A 212 3.74 8.27 -17.60
N ILE A 213 5.01 8.30 -17.17
CA ILE A 213 6.01 7.30 -17.56
C ILE A 213 5.61 5.92 -17.05
N LEU A 214 5.22 5.80 -15.78
CA LEU A 214 4.74 4.53 -15.23
C LEU A 214 3.50 4.03 -15.97
N GLY A 215 2.49 4.87 -16.20
CA GLY A 215 1.27 4.48 -16.91
C GLY A 215 1.54 3.92 -18.31
N ARG A 216 2.55 4.43 -19.02
CA ARG A 216 2.98 3.94 -20.34
C ARG A 216 3.53 2.51 -20.31
N LEU A 217 3.93 1.97 -19.16
CA LEU A 217 4.41 0.60 -19.01
C LEU A 217 3.30 -0.44 -19.15
N GLN A 218 2.03 -0.07 -18.92
CA GLN A 218 0.94 -1.05 -18.82
C GLN A 218 0.83 -1.91 -20.09
N PHE A 219 0.83 -1.28 -21.26
CA PHE A 219 0.70 -1.99 -22.54
C PHE A 219 1.92 -2.88 -22.83
N PRO A 220 3.17 -2.38 -22.80
CA PRO A 220 4.35 -3.22 -23.03
C PRO A 220 4.45 -4.42 -22.08
N ILE A 221 4.12 -4.26 -20.78
CA ILE A 221 4.14 -5.38 -19.84
C ILE A 221 3.08 -6.42 -20.17
N VAL A 222 1.85 -5.99 -20.50
CA VAL A 222 0.75 -6.92 -20.88
C VAL A 222 1.10 -7.67 -22.17
N GLN A 223 1.65 -6.98 -23.16
CA GLN A 223 2.02 -7.57 -24.45
C GLN A 223 3.38 -8.27 -24.47
N ARG A 224 4.06 -8.35 -23.32
CA ARG A 224 5.40 -8.95 -23.19
C ARG A 224 6.47 -8.27 -24.07
N GLU A 225 6.30 -6.99 -24.38
CA GLU A 225 7.29 -6.13 -25.05
C GLU A 225 8.35 -5.66 -24.04
N PHE A 226 9.08 -6.59 -23.41
CA PHE A 226 9.91 -6.28 -22.25
C PHE A 226 11.10 -5.36 -22.53
N THR A 227 11.69 -5.40 -23.74
CA THR A 227 12.72 -4.45 -24.16
C THR A 227 12.18 -3.01 -24.13
N ARG A 228 10.98 -2.80 -24.68
CA ARG A 228 10.31 -1.50 -24.67
C ARG A 228 9.93 -1.07 -23.26
N ALA A 229 9.50 -2.02 -22.42
CA ALA A 229 9.21 -1.74 -21.01
C ALA A 229 10.48 -1.30 -20.25
N ALA A 230 11.63 -1.91 -20.53
CA ALA A 230 12.92 -1.52 -19.95
C ALA A 230 13.35 -0.11 -20.37
N GLU A 231 13.17 0.26 -21.64
CA GLU A 231 13.45 1.62 -22.13
C GLU A 231 12.62 2.67 -21.38
N ILE A 232 11.31 2.44 -21.24
CA ILE A 232 10.41 3.33 -20.48
C ILE A 232 10.81 3.39 -19.00
N MET A 233 11.18 2.25 -18.38
CA MET A 233 11.66 2.24 -16.99
C MET A 233 12.95 3.05 -16.81
N THR A 234 13.83 3.06 -17.81
CA THR A 234 15.05 3.88 -17.76
C THR A 234 14.74 5.37 -17.78
N GLU A 235 13.69 5.81 -18.49
CA GLU A 235 13.21 7.20 -18.45
C GLU A 235 12.76 7.63 -17.04
N LEU A 236 12.31 6.69 -16.19
CA LEU A 236 11.78 6.97 -14.86
C LEU A 236 12.86 7.31 -13.82
N ALA A 237 14.03 6.67 -13.90
CA ALA A 237 15.04 6.70 -12.83
C ALA A 237 15.47 8.12 -12.42
N PRO A 238 15.78 9.05 -13.34
CA PRO A 238 16.15 10.43 -12.98
C PRO A 238 15.01 11.21 -12.29
N GLY A 239 13.76 10.75 -12.39
CA GLY A 239 12.62 11.37 -11.72
C GLY A 239 12.74 11.36 -10.19
N TYR A 240 13.34 10.33 -9.60
CA TYR A 240 13.43 10.20 -8.15
C TYR A 240 14.39 11.23 -7.54
N GLU A 241 15.57 11.41 -8.13
CA GLU A 241 16.53 12.44 -7.69
C GLU A 241 15.96 13.84 -7.90
N ARG A 242 15.35 14.10 -9.07
CA ARG A 242 14.69 15.39 -9.34
C ARG A 242 13.57 15.70 -8.34
N LEU A 243 12.73 14.71 -8.02
CA LEU A 243 11.63 14.89 -7.06
C LEU A 243 12.16 15.16 -5.66
N HIS A 244 13.18 14.41 -5.23
CA HIS A 244 13.83 14.62 -3.95
C HIS A 244 14.43 16.03 -3.83
N ASP A 245 15.13 16.51 -4.86
CA ASP A 245 15.73 17.85 -4.86
C ASP A 245 14.69 18.96 -4.92
N ALA A 246 13.54 18.72 -5.56
CA ALA A 246 12.44 19.68 -5.63
C ALA A 246 11.64 19.80 -4.32
N LEU A 247 11.77 18.84 -3.40
CA LEU A 247 11.08 18.81 -2.11
C LEU A 247 11.95 19.32 -0.94
N LYS A 248 13.20 19.70 -1.21
CA LYS A 248 14.16 20.23 -0.23
C LYS A 248 14.20 21.75 -0.23
#